data_AF-E6TDA6-F1
#
_entry.id   AF-E6TDA6-F1
#
_cell.length_a   1.000
_cell.length_b   1.000
_cell.length_c   1.000
_cell.angle_alpha   90.00
_cell.angle_beta   90.00
_cell.angle_gamma   90.00
#
_symmetry.space_group_name_H-M   'P 1'
#
loop_
_entity.id
_entity.type
_entity.pdbx_description
1 polymer ?
#
loop_
_entity_poly.entity_id
_entity_poly.type
_entity_poly.pdbx_seq_one_letter_code
_entity_poly.pdbx_strand_id
1 'polypeptide(L)'
;MAIDMDAMLAKIKDRQWALADIDWTAPGADRITDEQRPKLKAFMADLCWIENIGARGFAALAKKAPTPTIAEIYRYFHAEEQRHANAELALMKRWGMLDEASGELPEPNVNIRMAMDWLDTYADDMSLSILGTVIPMLEVALDGALLKFLLEEVDDPVCHQVFEKINNDESRHIAVDFEVLNMIGHADARRLAIEFVGSVATPGLIIGAIMYIPLLNRIRNEIVGMGLEPERLYNAVKRFQSLGERGEFSHRVPTYQVLKRHAAAVVNPDHPYHLLANSLVWVSERYPRRLLRPIPSWFKELTHEPAA
;
A
#
# COMPACT_ATOMS: atom_id res chain seq x y z
N MET A 1 -17.07 -19.27 -6.12
CA MET A 1 -16.98 -19.26 -7.59
C MET A 1 -15.68 -18.56 -7.91
N ALA A 2 -14.75 -19.22 -8.60
CA ALA A 2 -13.47 -18.60 -8.94
C ALA A 2 -13.70 -17.39 -9.86
N ILE A 3 -12.91 -16.33 -9.69
CA ILE A 3 -12.98 -15.14 -10.55
C ILE A 3 -12.46 -15.52 -11.94
N ASP A 4 -13.22 -15.16 -12.99
CA ASP A 4 -12.74 -15.22 -14.35
C ASP A 4 -11.72 -14.09 -14.57
N MET A 5 -10.44 -14.46 -14.67
CA MET A 5 -9.34 -13.49 -14.79
C MET A 5 -9.30 -12.79 -16.14
N ASP A 6 -9.79 -13.41 -17.21
CA ASP A 6 -9.84 -12.75 -18.52
C ASP A 6 -10.96 -11.70 -18.54
N ALA A 7 -12.11 -12.02 -17.94
CA ALA A 7 -13.17 -11.04 -17.72
C ALA A 7 -12.73 -9.92 -16.77
N MET A 8 -11.95 -10.23 -15.73
CA MET A 8 -11.37 -9.22 -14.83
C MET A 8 -10.40 -8.30 -15.57
N LEU A 9 -9.49 -8.85 -16.39
CA LEU A 9 -8.57 -8.07 -17.20
C LEU A 9 -9.32 -7.15 -18.18
N ALA A 10 -10.36 -7.66 -18.83
CA ALA A 10 -11.21 -6.85 -19.70
C ALA A 10 -11.88 -5.69 -18.93
N LYS A 11 -12.38 -5.98 -17.71
CA LYS A 11 -12.98 -4.95 -16.83
C LYS A 11 -11.96 -3.91 -16.40
N ILE A 12 -10.73 -4.31 -16.05
CA ILE A 12 -9.65 -3.36 -15.69
C ILE A 12 -9.37 -2.44 -16.88
N LYS A 13 -9.21 -2.99 -18.08
CA LYS A 13 -8.98 -2.21 -19.32
C LYS A 13 -10.10 -1.22 -19.63
N ASP A 14 -11.36 -1.63 -19.48
CA ASP A 14 -12.55 -0.80 -19.73
C ASP A 14 -12.70 0.37 -18.73
N ARG A 15 -12.16 0.21 -17.52
CA ARG A 15 -12.33 1.16 -16.42
C ARG A 15 -11.11 2.05 -16.16
N GLN A 16 -10.14 2.05 -17.08
CA GLN A 16 -9.01 2.97 -17.00
C GLN A 16 -9.50 4.43 -17.04
N TRP A 17 -8.77 5.29 -16.34
CA TRP A 17 -9.01 6.72 -16.26
C TRP A 17 -7.66 7.45 -16.28
N ALA A 18 -7.67 8.73 -16.60
CA ALA A 18 -6.49 9.58 -16.60
C ALA A 18 -6.69 10.80 -15.69
N LEU A 19 -5.58 11.41 -15.24
CA LEU A 19 -5.64 12.66 -14.50
C LEU A 19 -6.31 13.78 -15.31
N ALA A 20 -6.22 13.73 -16.65
CA ALA A 20 -6.89 14.66 -17.55
C ALA A 20 -8.43 14.56 -17.53
N ASP A 21 -9.00 13.48 -17.00
CA ASP A 21 -10.46 13.31 -16.87
C ASP A 21 -11.04 14.10 -15.68
N ILE A 22 -10.19 14.73 -14.86
CA ILE A 22 -10.56 15.46 -13.65
C ILE A 22 -10.45 16.97 -13.89
N ASP A 23 -11.49 17.72 -13.53
CA ASP A 23 -11.43 19.18 -13.53
C ASP A 23 -10.70 19.68 -12.27
N TRP A 24 -9.37 19.76 -12.37
CA TRP A 24 -8.50 20.26 -11.31
C TRP A 24 -8.72 21.73 -10.96
N THR A 25 -9.53 22.47 -11.73
CA THR A 25 -9.85 23.88 -11.50
C THR A 25 -11.20 24.10 -10.81
N ALA A 26 -11.97 23.03 -10.61
CA ALA A 26 -13.24 23.09 -9.89
C ALA A 26 -13.07 23.69 -8.47
N PRO A 27 -14.11 24.32 -7.88
CA PRO A 27 -14.02 24.95 -6.56
C PRO A 27 -13.81 23.92 -5.43
N GLY A 28 -13.29 24.35 -4.27
CA GLY A 28 -13.13 23.50 -3.08
C GLY A 28 -11.74 23.50 -2.45
N ALA A 29 -10.68 23.82 -3.20
CA ALA A 29 -9.31 23.85 -2.68
C ALA A 29 -9.12 24.83 -1.51
N ASP A 30 -9.89 25.92 -1.51
CA ASP A 30 -9.90 26.98 -0.49
C ASP A 30 -10.53 26.54 0.84
N ARG A 31 -11.19 25.39 0.89
CA ARG A 31 -11.81 24.83 2.11
C ARG A 31 -10.80 24.13 3.02
N ILE A 32 -9.60 23.85 2.53
CA ILE A 32 -8.50 23.33 3.35
C ILE A 32 -8.02 24.43 4.30
N THR A 33 -8.26 24.24 5.59
CA THR A 33 -7.89 25.21 6.61
C THR A 33 -6.38 25.24 6.85
N ASP A 34 -5.86 26.37 7.32
CA ASP A 34 -4.43 26.52 7.65
C ASP A 34 -4.00 25.63 8.82
N GLU A 35 -4.93 25.26 9.71
CA GLU A 35 -4.67 24.30 10.79
C GLU A 35 -4.55 22.86 10.28
N GLN A 36 -5.37 22.49 9.29
CA GLN A 36 -5.37 21.16 8.68
C GLN A 36 -4.17 20.95 7.75
N ARG A 37 -3.79 22.00 7.00
CA ARG A 37 -2.81 21.93 5.90
C ARG A 37 -1.49 21.24 6.28
N PRO A 38 -0.82 21.51 7.42
CA PRO A 38 0.44 20.85 7.75
C PRO A 38 0.30 19.36 8.02
N LYS A 39 -0.78 18.94 8.69
CA LYS A 39 -1.06 17.52 8.98
C LYS A 39 -1.41 16.77 7.70
N LEU A 40 -2.29 17.36 6.89
CA LEU A 40 -2.68 16.80 5.59
C LEU A 40 -1.49 16.70 4.64
N LYS A 41 -0.59 17.70 4.61
CA LYS A 41 0.64 17.66 3.81
C LYS A 41 1.53 16.47 4.18
N ALA A 42 1.77 16.26 5.48
CA ALA A 42 2.59 15.15 5.94
C ALA A 42 1.95 13.79 5.58
N PHE A 43 0.64 13.68 5.77
CA PHE A 43 -0.13 12.50 5.44
C PHE A 43 -0.11 12.16 3.94
N MET A 44 -0.43 13.14 3.08
CA MET A 44 -0.44 12.96 1.63
C MET A 44 0.95 12.65 1.09
N ALA A 45 1.99 13.26 1.65
CA ALA A 45 3.37 12.91 1.30
C ALA A 45 3.63 11.42 1.53
N ASP A 46 3.31 10.92 2.72
CA ASP A 46 3.51 9.52 3.04
C ASP A 46 2.63 8.60 2.18
N LEU A 47 1.40 8.99 1.88
CA LEU A 47 0.48 8.24 1.01
C LEU A 47 1.05 8.09 -0.42
N CYS A 48 1.51 9.18 -1.04
CA CYS A 48 2.11 9.15 -2.38
C CYS A 48 3.27 8.16 -2.50
N TRP A 49 4.07 8.06 -1.43
CA TRP A 49 5.19 7.13 -1.38
C TRP A 49 4.75 5.69 -1.16
N ILE A 50 3.66 5.47 -0.44
CA ILE A 50 3.10 4.13 -0.19
C ILE A 50 2.48 3.58 -1.47
N GLU A 51 1.75 4.36 -2.26
CA GLU A 51 1.19 3.88 -3.54
C GLU A 51 2.29 3.42 -4.49
N ASN A 52 3.39 4.17 -4.58
CA ASN A 52 4.52 3.75 -5.41
C ASN A 52 5.27 2.52 -4.83
N ILE A 53 5.28 2.35 -3.50
CA ILE A 53 5.70 1.07 -2.88
C ILE A 53 4.80 -0.09 -3.34
N GLY A 54 3.48 0.13 -3.39
CA GLY A 54 2.49 -0.80 -3.96
C GLY A 54 2.80 -1.14 -5.42
N ALA A 55 3.06 -0.13 -6.25
CA ALA A 55 3.47 -0.29 -7.64
C ALA A 55 4.67 -1.24 -7.76
N ARG A 56 5.74 -1.00 -6.99
CA ARG A 56 6.94 -1.86 -6.98
C ARG A 56 6.62 -3.31 -6.58
N GLY A 57 5.69 -3.49 -5.65
CA GLY A 57 5.15 -4.78 -5.25
C GLY A 57 4.46 -5.50 -6.41
N PHE A 58 3.55 -4.83 -7.11
CA PHE A 58 2.87 -5.38 -8.28
C PHE A 58 3.83 -5.70 -9.43
N ALA A 59 4.85 -4.87 -9.66
CA ALA A 59 5.90 -5.18 -10.64
C ALA A 59 6.64 -6.49 -10.31
N ALA A 60 6.90 -6.77 -9.02
CA ALA A 60 7.48 -8.03 -8.59
C ALA A 60 6.51 -9.22 -8.75
N LEU A 61 5.24 -9.02 -8.42
CA LEU A 61 4.18 -10.02 -8.61
C LEU A 61 3.98 -10.38 -10.08
N ALA A 62 4.02 -9.39 -10.99
CA ALA A 62 3.89 -9.62 -12.42
C ALA A 62 4.94 -10.60 -12.98
N LYS A 63 6.18 -10.56 -12.45
CA LYS A 63 7.26 -11.49 -12.82
C LYS A 63 7.04 -12.91 -12.31
N LYS A 64 6.20 -13.08 -11.29
CA LYS A 64 5.97 -14.35 -10.55
C LYS A 64 4.56 -14.89 -10.73
N ALA A 65 3.73 -14.19 -11.50
CA ALA A 65 2.35 -14.51 -11.70
C ALA A 65 2.19 -15.95 -12.25
N PRO A 66 1.19 -16.70 -11.78
CA PRO A 66 1.01 -18.09 -12.18
C PRO A 66 0.48 -18.24 -13.61
N THR A 67 -0.08 -17.18 -14.20
CA THR A 67 -0.58 -17.15 -15.58
C THR A 67 -0.20 -15.84 -16.29
N PRO A 68 -0.12 -15.83 -17.63
CA PRO A 68 0.10 -14.61 -18.39
C PRO A 68 -0.96 -13.53 -18.16
N THR A 69 -2.24 -13.92 -18.00
CA THR A 69 -3.35 -13.00 -17.70
C THR A 69 -3.12 -12.30 -16.36
N ILE A 70 -2.77 -13.04 -15.30
CA ILE A 70 -2.49 -12.43 -13.99
C ILE A 70 -1.23 -11.54 -14.05
N ALA A 71 -0.22 -11.95 -14.83
CA ALA A 71 0.96 -11.10 -15.05
C ALA A 71 0.59 -9.76 -15.71
N GLU A 72 -0.38 -9.77 -16.63
CA GLU A 72 -0.88 -8.57 -17.29
C GLU A 72 -1.72 -7.71 -16.34
N ILE A 73 -2.60 -8.33 -15.55
CA ILE A 73 -3.34 -7.64 -14.49
C ILE A 73 -2.38 -6.90 -13.55
N TYR A 74 -1.33 -7.55 -13.06
CA TYR A 74 -0.36 -6.89 -12.19
C TYR A 74 0.44 -5.77 -12.86
N ARG A 75 0.63 -5.81 -14.19
CA ARG A 75 1.19 -4.65 -14.92
C ARG A 75 0.22 -3.48 -14.96
N TYR A 76 -1.08 -3.74 -15.06
CA TYR A 76 -2.11 -2.70 -14.92
C TYR A 76 -2.14 -2.15 -13.50
N PHE A 77 -2.13 -3.00 -12.46
CA PHE A 77 -2.11 -2.54 -11.06
C PHE A 77 -0.89 -1.67 -10.79
N HIS A 78 0.31 -2.06 -11.22
CA HIS A 78 1.50 -1.19 -11.16
C HIS A 78 1.26 0.20 -11.79
N ALA A 79 0.60 0.26 -12.95
CA ALA A 79 0.29 1.51 -13.62
C ALA A 79 -0.85 2.30 -12.95
N GLU A 80 -1.81 1.63 -12.32
CA GLU A 80 -2.88 2.23 -11.52
C GLU A 80 -2.29 2.85 -10.24
N GLU A 81 -1.45 2.15 -9.50
CA GLU A 81 -0.73 2.68 -8.32
C GLU A 81 0.13 3.92 -8.63
N GLN A 82 0.86 3.86 -9.76
CA GLN A 82 1.64 5.01 -10.24
C GLN A 82 0.74 6.22 -10.55
N ARG A 83 -0.48 5.97 -11.04
CA ARG A 83 -1.49 7.01 -11.30
C ARG A 83 -2.11 7.54 -10.02
N HIS A 84 -2.34 6.68 -9.02
CA HIS A 84 -2.85 7.09 -7.70
C HIS A 84 -1.86 8.06 -7.05
N ALA A 85 -0.58 7.70 -7.00
CA ALA A 85 0.48 8.58 -6.51
C ALA A 85 0.54 9.93 -7.26
N ASN A 86 0.38 9.92 -8.60
CA ASN A 86 0.35 11.15 -9.38
C ASN A 86 -0.89 12.01 -9.07
N ALA A 87 -2.05 11.39 -8.90
CA ALA A 87 -3.29 12.10 -8.56
C ALA A 87 -3.21 12.73 -7.17
N GLU A 88 -2.58 12.06 -6.22
CA GLU A 88 -2.33 12.59 -4.89
C GLU A 88 -1.33 13.75 -4.88
N LEU A 89 -0.25 13.66 -5.68
CA LEU A 89 0.66 14.78 -5.89
C LEU A 89 -0.05 15.99 -6.54
N ALA A 90 -0.96 15.73 -7.48
CA ALA A 90 -1.79 16.77 -8.09
C ALA A 90 -2.74 17.43 -7.07
N LEU A 91 -3.32 16.66 -6.14
CA LEU A 91 -4.09 17.19 -5.00
C LEU A 91 -3.21 18.05 -4.08
N MET A 92 -2.01 17.56 -3.72
CA MET A 92 -1.05 18.34 -2.92
C MET A 92 -0.69 19.67 -3.59
N LYS A 93 -0.48 19.67 -4.91
CA LYS A 93 -0.24 20.91 -5.67
C LYS A 93 -1.45 21.84 -5.60
N ARG A 94 -2.65 21.32 -5.85
CA ARG A 94 -3.90 22.06 -5.79
C ARG A 94 -4.12 22.73 -4.43
N TRP A 95 -3.68 22.11 -3.36
CA TRP A 95 -3.75 22.67 -2.00
C TRP A 95 -2.54 23.52 -1.60
N GLY A 96 -1.64 23.87 -2.53
CA GLY A 96 -0.45 24.67 -2.25
C GLY A 96 0.51 24.01 -1.25
N MET A 97 0.55 22.68 -1.22
CA MET A 97 1.40 21.91 -0.32
C MET A 97 2.75 21.56 -0.93
N LEU A 98 2.88 21.62 -2.25
CA LEU A 98 4.16 21.45 -2.94
C LEU A 98 4.88 22.80 -3.05
N ASP A 99 6.20 22.79 -2.90
CA ASP A 99 7.00 24.00 -3.11
C ASP A 99 7.10 24.27 -4.61
N GLU A 100 6.44 25.34 -5.08
CA GLU A 100 6.44 25.75 -6.48
C GLU A 100 7.86 26.06 -7.00
N ALA A 101 8.79 26.42 -6.11
CA ALA A 101 10.15 26.80 -6.49
C ALA A 101 11.08 25.60 -6.73
N SER A 102 10.78 24.43 -6.17
CA SER A 102 11.66 23.26 -6.27
C SER A 102 11.18 22.23 -7.28
N GLY A 103 9.87 22.15 -7.56
CA GLY A 103 9.31 21.03 -8.31
C GLY A 103 9.60 19.67 -7.66
N GLU A 104 10.05 19.67 -6.41
CA GLU A 104 10.53 18.48 -5.71
C GLU A 104 9.35 17.70 -5.13
N LEU A 105 9.40 16.38 -5.33
CA LEU A 105 8.56 15.41 -4.64
C LEU A 105 8.68 15.62 -3.11
N PRO A 106 7.59 15.47 -2.35
CA PRO A 106 7.64 15.68 -0.91
C PRO A 106 8.62 14.70 -0.25
N GLU A 107 9.56 15.16 0.59
CA GLU A 107 10.58 14.28 1.18
C GLU A 107 9.96 13.09 1.95
N PRO A 108 10.32 11.83 1.62
CA PRO A 108 9.80 10.67 2.31
C PRO A 108 10.36 10.59 3.73
N ASN A 109 9.55 10.10 4.66
CA ASN A 109 10.02 9.82 6.01
C ASN A 109 11.05 8.66 6.04
N VAL A 110 11.77 8.53 7.14
CA VAL A 110 12.86 7.53 7.28
C VAL A 110 12.38 6.09 7.14
N ASN A 111 11.19 5.75 7.66
CA ASN A 111 10.64 4.39 7.60
C ASN A 111 10.25 4.05 6.16
N ILE A 112 9.66 5.00 5.43
CA ILE A 112 9.39 4.87 4.01
C ILE A 112 10.70 4.69 3.22
N ARG A 113 11.72 5.52 3.48
CA ARG A 113 13.05 5.37 2.86
C ARG A 113 13.65 3.97 3.07
N MET A 114 13.50 3.42 4.26
CA MET A 114 13.97 2.06 4.56
C MET A 114 13.15 0.98 3.86
N ALA A 115 11.82 1.16 3.76
CA ALA A 115 10.96 0.26 3.00
C ALA A 115 11.27 0.29 1.50
N MET A 116 11.55 1.48 0.95
CA MET A 116 11.99 1.68 -0.44
C MET A 116 13.28 0.91 -0.73
N ASP A 117 14.32 1.10 0.09
CA ASP A 117 15.61 0.41 -0.08
C ASP A 117 15.46 -1.11 0.01
N TRP A 118 14.62 -1.57 0.94
CA TRP A 118 14.33 -2.99 1.10
C TRP A 118 13.62 -3.58 -0.12
N LEU A 119 12.58 -2.93 -0.64
CA LEU A 119 11.86 -3.41 -1.83
C LEU A 119 12.72 -3.34 -3.08
N ASP A 120 13.49 -2.27 -3.25
CA ASP A 120 14.43 -2.13 -4.36
C ASP A 120 15.44 -3.28 -4.37
N THR A 121 15.97 -3.63 -3.19
CA THR A 121 16.97 -4.68 -3.04
C THR A 121 16.40 -6.09 -3.17
N TYR A 122 15.21 -6.38 -2.60
CA TYR A 122 14.78 -7.77 -2.36
C TYR A 122 13.48 -8.17 -3.06
N ALA A 123 12.63 -7.26 -3.53
CA ALA A 123 11.27 -7.62 -3.96
C ALA A 123 11.26 -8.61 -5.13
N ASP A 124 12.23 -8.52 -6.05
CA ASP A 124 12.34 -9.45 -7.18
C ASP A 124 12.73 -10.88 -6.78
N ASP A 125 13.36 -11.07 -5.61
CA ASP A 125 13.79 -12.38 -5.11
C ASP A 125 12.76 -13.03 -4.18
N MET A 126 11.81 -12.26 -3.65
CA MET A 126 10.76 -12.79 -2.77
C MET A 126 9.86 -13.79 -3.51
N SER A 127 9.34 -14.78 -2.79
CA SER A 127 8.44 -15.77 -3.39
C SER A 127 7.05 -15.18 -3.67
N LEU A 128 6.31 -15.79 -4.59
CA LEU A 128 4.91 -15.45 -4.84
C LEU A 128 4.08 -15.58 -3.55
N SER A 129 4.37 -16.57 -2.70
CA SER A 129 3.68 -16.75 -1.42
C SER A 129 3.90 -15.56 -0.46
N ILE A 130 5.09 -14.97 -0.41
CA ILE A 130 5.35 -13.79 0.41
C ILE A 130 4.62 -12.59 -0.16
N LEU A 131 4.89 -12.23 -1.42
CA LEU A 131 4.35 -11.03 -2.04
C LEU A 131 2.81 -11.09 -2.13
N GLY A 132 2.27 -12.21 -2.58
CA GLY A 132 0.82 -12.45 -2.72
C GLY A 132 0.08 -12.62 -1.39
N THR A 133 0.77 -12.47 -0.25
CA THR A 133 0.13 -12.36 1.06
C THR A 133 0.36 -10.97 1.68
N VAL A 134 1.56 -10.41 1.56
CA VAL A 134 1.92 -9.11 2.13
C VAL A 134 1.22 -7.97 1.41
N ILE A 135 1.19 -7.99 0.07
CA ILE A 135 0.55 -6.94 -0.74
C ILE A 135 -0.95 -6.84 -0.42
N PRO A 136 -1.76 -7.93 -0.47
CA PRO A 136 -3.17 -7.84 -0.08
C PRO A 136 -3.44 -7.29 1.33
N MET A 137 -2.51 -7.47 2.27
CA MET A 137 -2.62 -6.84 3.60
C MET A 137 -2.43 -5.32 3.53
N LEU A 138 -1.45 -4.86 2.74
CA LEU A 138 -1.19 -3.44 2.53
C LEU A 138 -2.38 -2.77 1.84
N GLU A 139 -2.90 -3.36 0.75
CA GLU A 139 -4.10 -2.88 0.04
C GLU A 139 -5.29 -2.69 0.99
N VAL A 140 -5.58 -3.67 1.85
CA VAL A 140 -6.70 -3.59 2.79
C VAL A 140 -6.47 -2.54 3.89
N ALA A 141 -5.21 -2.36 4.32
CA ALA A 141 -4.86 -1.33 5.29
C ALA A 141 -5.05 0.08 4.69
N LEU A 142 -4.67 0.26 3.43
CA LEU A 142 -4.83 1.49 2.65
C LEU A 142 -6.32 1.81 2.39
N ASP A 143 -7.06 0.88 1.77
CA ASP A 143 -8.49 0.99 1.49
C ASP A 143 -9.33 1.27 2.76
N GLY A 144 -9.04 0.54 3.84
CA GLY A 144 -9.90 0.53 5.03
C GLY A 144 -9.74 1.75 5.94
N ALA A 145 -8.50 2.24 6.10
CA ALA A 145 -8.18 3.25 7.11
C ALA A 145 -7.83 4.61 6.50
N LEU A 146 -7.16 4.65 5.35
CA LEU A 146 -6.56 5.87 4.79
C LEU A 146 -7.54 6.59 3.84
N LEU A 147 -8.22 5.86 2.95
CA LEU A 147 -9.19 6.45 2.01
C LEU A 147 -10.42 7.04 2.69
N LYS A 148 -11.01 6.31 3.64
CA LYS A 148 -12.20 6.77 4.37
C LYS A 148 -11.92 7.96 5.27
N PHE A 149 -10.69 8.10 5.75
CA PHE A 149 -10.30 9.29 6.51
C PHE A 149 -10.28 10.52 5.61
N LEU A 150 -9.61 10.45 4.46
CA LEU A 150 -9.53 11.59 3.54
C LEU A 150 -10.91 12.05 3.11
N LEU A 151 -11.82 11.13 2.79
CA LEU A 151 -13.19 11.46 2.40
C LEU A 151 -14.00 12.13 3.52
N GLU A 152 -13.67 11.89 4.79
CA GLU A 152 -14.38 12.46 5.93
C GLU A 152 -13.78 13.78 6.42
N GLU A 153 -12.46 13.94 6.38
CA GLU A 153 -11.77 15.13 6.86
C GLU A 153 -11.56 16.21 5.79
N VAL A 154 -11.45 15.82 4.52
CA VAL A 154 -11.16 16.74 3.43
C VAL A 154 -12.45 17.16 2.74
N ASP A 155 -12.89 18.39 2.98
CA ASP A 155 -14.00 19.02 2.26
C ASP A 155 -13.52 19.64 0.93
N ASP A 156 -13.03 18.81 0.01
CA ASP A 156 -12.75 19.21 -1.38
C ASP A 156 -13.46 18.25 -2.35
N PRO A 157 -14.47 18.70 -3.12
CA PRO A 157 -15.17 17.84 -4.07
C PRO A 157 -14.26 17.18 -5.11
N VAL A 158 -13.15 17.82 -5.48
CA VAL A 158 -12.17 17.24 -6.42
C VAL A 158 -11.42 16.09 -5.77
N CYS A 159 -11.10 16.20 -4.48
CA CYS A 159 -10.53 15.10 -3.69
C CYS A 159 -11.45 13.88 -3.71
N HIS A 160 -12.76 14.10 -3.48
CA HIS A 160 -13.73 13.01 -3.48
C HIS A 160 -13.86 12.35 -4.84
N GLN A 161 -13.82 13.13 -5.93
CA GLN A 161 -13.82 12.59 -7.30
C GLN A 161 -12.57 11.75 -7.59
N VAL A 162 -11.39 12.22 -7.16
CA VAL A 162 -10.13 11.47 -7.31
C VAL A 162 -10.22 10.14 -6.55
N PHE A 163 -10.61 10.18 -5.28
CA PHE A 163 -10.66 8.99 -4.45
C PHE A 163 -11.80 8.03 -4.80
N GLU A 164 -12.88 8.50 -5.44
CA GLU A 164 -13.86 7.60 -6.05
C GLU A 164 -13.22 6.75 -7.16
N LYS A 165 -12.36 7.33 -8.00
CA LYS A 165 -11.66 6.60 -9.05
C LYS A 165 -10.65 5.62 -8.46
N ILE A 166 -9.82 6.07 -7.51
CA ILE A 166 -8.86 5.22 -6.79
C ILE A 166 -9.59 4.04 -6.12
N ASN A 167 -10.65 4.30 -5.35
CA ASN A 167 -11.42 3.25 -4.68
C ASN A 167 -12.05 2.23 -5.65
N ASN A 168 -12.41 2.65 -6.87
CA ASN A 168 -12.85 1.71 -7.90
C ASN A 168 -11.73 0.78 -8.35
N ASP A 169 -10.49 1.27 -8.47
CA ASP A 169 -9.29 0.49 -8.80
C ASP A 169 -8.95 -0.47 -7.66
N GLU A 170 -8.85 0.03 -6.42
CA GLU A 170 -8.57 -0.74 -5.20
C GLU A 170 -9.52 -1.94 -5.01
N SER A 171 -10.80 -1.76 -5.34
CA SER A 171 -11.77 -2.86 -5.27
C SER A 171 -11.39 -4.05 -6.16
N ARG A 172 -10.71 -3.79 -7.30
CA ARG A 172 -10.22 -4.81 -8.23
C ARG A 172 -8.89 -5.37 -7.78
N HIS A 173 -8.00 -4.54 -7.23
CA HIS A 173 -6.73 -4.98 -6.64
C HIS A 173 -6.99 -6.05 -5.58
N ILE A 174 -7.80 -5.69 -4.58
CA ILE A 174 -8.20 -6.59 -3.49
C ILE A 174 -8.86 -7.88 -4.03
N ALA A 175 -9.76 -7.77 -5.00
CA ALA A 175 -10.45 -8.96 -5.52
C ALA A 175 -9.48 -9.96 -6.19
N VAL A 176 -8.55 -9.47 -7.00
CA VAL A 176 -7.55 -10.30 -7.67
C VAL A 176 -6.55 -10.86 -6.67
N ASP A 177 -6.08 -10.03 -5.73
CA ASP A 177 -5.08 -10.44 -4.76
C ASP A 177 -5.56 -11.57 -3.83
N PHE A 178 -6.80 -11.49 -3.35
CA PHE A 178 -7.36 -12.57 -2.54
C PHE A 178 -7.66 -13.85 -3.34
N GLU A 179 -7.96 -13.72 -4.64
CA GLU A 179 -8.09 -14.88 -5.52
C GLU A 179 -6.72 -15.51 -5.79
N VAL A 180 -5.66 -14.73 -6.02
CA VAL A 180 -4.28 -15.23 -6.14
C VAL A 180 -3.82 -15.85 -4.82
N LEU A 181 -4.14 -15.27 -3.68
CA LEU A 181 -3.88 -15.88 -2.36
C LEU A 181 -4.55 -17.25 -2.22
N ASN A 182 -5.79 -17.37 -2.70
CA ASN A 182 -6.50 -18.64 -2.74
C ASN A 182 -5.82 -19.63 -3.70
N MET A 183 -5.35 -19.16 -4.87
CA MET A 183 -4.59 -19.98 -5.83
C MET A 183 -3.28 -20.52 -5.24
N ILE A 184 -2.56 -19.71 -4.46
CA ILE A 184 -1.35 -20.15 -3.74
C ILE A 184 -1.71 -21.32 -2.80
N GLY A 185 -2.84 -21.22 -2.11
CA GLY A 185 -3.35 -22.28 -1.23
C GLY A 185 -3.68 -23.62 -1.91
N HIS A 186 -3.89 -23.64 -3.23
CA HIS A 186 -4.14 -24.89 -3.97
C HIS A 186 -2.91 -25.81 -4.02
N ALA A 187 -1.70 -25.30 -3.81
CA ALA A 187 -0.50 -26.11 -3.84
C ALA A 187 -0.49 -27.18 -2.72
N ASP A 188 0.20 -28.29 -2.97
CA ASP A 188 0.37 -29.34 -1.96
C ASP A 188 1.00 -28.79 -0.67
N ALA A 189 0.52 -29.26 0.49
CA ALA A 189 1.02 -28.81 1.79
C ALA A 189 2.55 -28.97 1.93
N ARG A 190 3.13 -30.01 1.31
CA ARG A 190 4.59 -30.21 1.25
C ARG A 190 5.29 -29.06 0.53
N ARG A 191 4.76 -28.63 -0.61
CA ARG A 191 5.34 -27.53 -1.40
C ARG A 191 5.25 -26.21 -0.64
N LEU A 192 4.09 -25.93 -0.05
CA LEU A 192 3.89 -24.76 0.79
C LEU A 192 4.85 -24.72 1.99
N ALA A 193 5.08 -25.87 2.65
CA ALA A 193 6.02 -25.97 3.74
C ALA A 193 7.48 -25.73 3.31
N ILE A 194 7.90 -26.30 2.17
CA ILE A 194 9.24 -26.12 1.62
C ILE A 194 9.47 -24.66 1.21
N GLU A 195 8.52 -24.07 0.47
CA GLU A 195 8.58 -22.66 0.08
C GLU A 195 8.61 -21.75 1.30
N PHE A 196 7.79 -22.02 2.32
CA PHE A 196 7.81 -21.27 3.57
C PHE A 196 9.17 -21.37 4.26
N VAL A 197 9.64 -22.57 4.61
CA VAL A 197 10.92 -22.78 5.32
C VAL A 197 12.09 -22.18 4.56
N GLY A 198 12.15 -22.39 3.24
CA GLY A 198 13.18 -21.80 2.38
C GLY A 198 13.15 -20.28 2.33
N SER A 199 11.98 -19.66 2.56
CA SER A 199 11.82 -18.21 2.50
C SER A 199 11.98 -17.51 3.86
N VAL A 200 11.54 -18.10 4.99
CA VAL A 200 11.66 -17.49 6.33
C VAL A 200 13.10 -17.29 6.80
N ALA A 201 14.04 -18.08 6.27
CA ALA A 201 15.46 -17.96 6.58
C ALA A 201 16.22 -16.99 5.66
N THR A 202 15.53 -16.32 4.71
CA THR A 202 16.21 -15.40 3.78
C THR A 202 16.54 -14.07 4.47
N PRO A 203 17.73 -13.48 4.21
CA PRO A 203 18.07 -12.15 4.72
C PRO A 203 17.04 -11.09 4.33
N GLY A 204 16.50 -11.17 3.11
CA GLY A 204 15.47 -10.27 2.61
C GLY A 204 14.23 -10.26 3.49
N LEU A 205 13.65 -11.42 3.83
CA LEU A 205 12.44 -11.46 4.65
C LEU A 205 12.69 -11.01 6.10
N ILE A 206 13.84 -11.35 6.69
CA ILE A 206 14.20 -10.92 8.05
C ILE A 206 14.34 -9.40 8.12
N ILE A 207 15.10 -8.81 7.19
CA ILE A 207 15.25 -7.35 7.10
C ILE A 207 13.89 -6.70 6.85
N GLY A 208 13.08 -7.30 5.96
CA GLY A 208 11.74 -6.84 5.65
C GLY A 208 10.82 -6.79 6.86
N ALA A 209 10.80 -7.85 7.67
CA ALA A 209 10.01 -7.89 8.90
C ALA A 209 10.47 -6.80 9.89
N ILE A 210 11.77 -6.55 10.01
CA ILE A 210 12.33 -5.50 10.88
C ILE A 210 11.92 -4.11 10.40
N MET A 211 11.86 -3.86 9.08
CA MET A 211 11.47 -2.57 8.51
C MET A 211 9.96 -2.35 8.47
N TYR A 212 9.18 -3.41 8.25
CA TYR A 212 7.73 -3.37 8.15
C TYR A 212 7.05 -3.04 9.48
N ILE A 213 7.51 -3.63 10.59
CA ILE A 213 6.95 -3.41 11.93
C ILE A 213 6.88 -1.92 12.34
N PRO A 214 7.98 -1.14 12.27
CA PRO A 214 7.94 0.27 12.63
C PRO A 214 7.17 1.13 11.63
N LEU A 215 7.17 0.78 10.33
CA LEU A 215 6.36 1.48 9.33
C LEU A 215 4.87 1.37 9.65
N LEU A 216 4.37 0.15 9.88
CA LEU A 216 2.96 -0.09 10.18
C LEU A 216 2.53 0.62 11.47
N ASN A 217 3.37 0.57 12.52
CA ASN A 217 3.05 1.20 13.80
C ASN A 217 3.10 2.73 13.70
N ARG A 218 3.95 3.29 12.84
CA ARG A 218 3.98 4.72 12.54
C ARG A 218 2.70 5.18 11.83
N ILE A 219 2.29 4.48 10.77
CA ILE A 219 1.03 4.78 10.06
C ILE A 219 -0.14 4.78 11.05
N ARG A 220 -0.19 3.78 11.93
CA ARG A 220 -1.17 3.76 13.03
C ARG A 220 -1.10 5.00 13.92
N ASN A 221 0.10 5.41 14.33
CA ASN A 221 0.27 6.58 15.20
C ASN A 221 -0.09 7.90 14.50
N GLU A 222 0.22 8.03 13.21
CA GLU A 222 -0.17 9.19 12.38
C GLU A 222 -1.67 9.26 12.21
N ILE A 223 -2.32 8.13 11.90
CA ILE A 223 -3.77 7.96 11.87
C ILE A 223 -4.39 8.45 13.19
N VAL A 224 -3.97 7.87 14.32
CA VAL A 224 -4.48 8.24 15.65
C VAL A 224 -4.21 9.71 15.97
N GLY A 225 -3.04 10.23 15.63
CA GLY A 225 -2.65 11.63 15.85
C GLY A 225 -3.48 12.64 15.05
N MET A 226 -4.08 12.22 13.94
CA MET A 226 -5.02 13.03 13.16
C MET A 226 -6.47 12.93 13.67
N GLY A 227 -6.73 12.20 14.75
CA GLY A 227 -8.06 12.05 15.34
C GLY A 227 -8.85 10.84 14.83
N LEU A 228 -8.22 9.94 14.05
CA LEU A 228 -8.88 8.70 13.63
C LEU A 228 -9.00 7.73 14.79
N GLU A 229 -10.23 7.23 14.96
CA GLU A 229 -10.55 6.17 15.91
C GLU A 229 -9.76 4.87 15.58
N PRO A 230 -9.04 4.29 16.56
CA PRO A 230 -8.31 3.02 16.41
C PRO A 230 -9.12 1.87 15.78
N GLU A 231 -10.44 1.93 15.90
CA GLU A 231 -11.44 1.03 15.34
C GLU A 231 -11.30 0.87 13.82
N ARG A 232 -10.78 1.88 13.10
CA ARG A 232 -10.57 1.75 11.64
C ARG A 232 -9.46 0.79 11.28
N LEU A 233 -8.36 0.79 12.04
CA LEU A 233 -7.29 -0.21 11.90
C LEU A 233 -7.80 -1.60 12.24
N TYR A 234 -8.64 -1.73 13.27
CA TYR A 234 -9.32 -2.97 13.59
C TYR A 234 -10.22 -3.46 12.44
N ASN A 235 -10.99 -2.56 11.82
CA ASN A 235 -11.83 -2.88 10.68
C ASN A 235 -11.03 -3.33 9.46
N ALA A 236 -9.88 -2.71 9.18
CA ALA A 236 -8.96 -3.14 8.12
C ALA A 236 -8.45 -4.57 8.38
N VAL A 237 -7.94 -4.86 9.59
CA VAL A 237 -7.48 -6.21 9.95
C VAL A 237 -8.62 -7.23 9.87
N LYS A 238 -9.83 -6.87 10.33
CA LYS A 238 -11.01 -7.73 10.22
C LYS A 238 -11.38 -7.98 8.77
N ARG A 239 -11.30 -6.97 7.90
CA ARG A 239 -11.54 -7.11 6.46
C ARG A 239 -10.53 -8.07 5.84
N PHE A 240 -9.24 -7.92 6.14
CA PHE A 240 -8.18 -8.82 5.65
C PHE A 240 -8.46 -10.28 6.04
N GLN A 241 -8.77 -10.52 7.32
CA GLN A 241 -9.12 -11.86 7.81
C GLN A 241 -10.38 -12.41 7.11
N SER A 242 -11.43 -11.60 7.00
CA SER A 242 -12.69 -12.01 6.39
C SER A 242 -12.56 -12.36 4.92
N LEU A 243 -11.74 -11.61 4.16
CA LEU A 243 -11.51 -11.85 2.74
C LEU A 243 -10.63 -13.09 2.54
N GLY A 244 -9.59 -13.26 3.35
CA GLY A 244 -8.75 -14.45 3.30
C GLY A 244 -9.51 -15.72 3.71
N GLU A 245 -10.44 -15.65 4.67
CA GLU A 245 -11.27 -16.79 5.07
C GLU A 245 -12.37 -17.16 4.07
N ARG A 246 -12.74 -16.27 3.14
CA ARG A 246 -13.66 -16.60 2.05
C ARG A 246 -13.04 -17.54 1.02
N GLY A 247 -11.71 -17.52 0.89
CA GLY A 247 -10.99 -18.42 0.00
C GLY A 247 -11.02 -19.86 0.52
N GLU A 248 -11.36 -20.80 -0.37
CA GLU A 248 -11.42 -22.22 -0.03
C GLU A 248 -10.06 -22.76 0.48
N PHE A 249 -8.95 -22.24 -0.03
CA PHE A 249 -7.60 -22.76 0.22
C PHE A 249 -6.64 -21.75 0.86
N SER A 250 -6.99 -20.46 0.93
CA SER A 250 -6.14 -19.42 1.54
C SER A 250 -5.68 -19.76 2.96
N HIS A 251 -6.52 -20.46 3.72
CA HIS A 251 -6.19 -20.91 5.08
C HIS A 251 -4.99 -21.87 5.15
N ARG A 252 -4.60 -22.50 4.03
CA ARG A 252 -3.46 -23.42 3.94
C ARG A 252 -2.13 -22.70 3.77
N VAL A 253 -2.15 -21.42 3.36
CA VAL A 253 -0.93 -20.65 3.10
C VAL A 253 -0.26 -20.28 4.43
N PRO A 254 0.96 -20.77 4.73
CA PRO A 254 1.60 -20.53 6.03
C PRO A 254 1.87 -19.03 6.29
N THR A 255 2.32 -18.31 5.27
CA THR A 255 2.58 -16.87 5.33
C THR A 255 1.32 -16.09 5.72
N TYR A 256 0.15 -16.47 5.17
CA TYR A 256 -1.14 -15.88 5.53
C TYR A 256 -1.48 -16.08 7.01
N GLN A 257 -1.23 -17.28 7.55
CA GLN A 257 -1.48 -17.55 8.96
C GLN A 257 -0.59 -16.72 9.90
N VAL A 258 0.68 -16.51 9.52
CA VAL A 258 1.61 -15.66 10.28
C VAL A 258 1.15 -14.20 10.24
N LEU A 259 0.88 -13.66 9.04
CA LEU A 259 0.42 -12.28 8.85
C LEU A 259 -0.93 -12.01 9.54
N LYS A 260 -1.88 -12.96 9.46
CA LYS A 260 -3.16 -12.88 10.16
C LYS A 260 -2.99 -12.72 11.68
N ARG A 261 -2.09 -13.51 12.28
CA ARG A 261 -1.79 -13.43 13.72
C ARG A 261 -1.07 -12.14 14.09
N HIS A 262 -0.10 -11.73 13.27
CA HIS A 262 0.62 -10.48 13.46
C HIS A 262 -0.32 -9.27 13.38
N ALA A 263 -1.21 -9.22 12.40
CA ALA A 263 -2.21 -8.17 12.29
C ALA A 263 -3.16 -8.10 13.49
N ALA A 264 -3.59 -9.26 14.01
CA ALA A 264 -4.37 -9.32 15.25
C ALA A 264 -3.60 -8.77 16.46
N ALA A 265 -2.28 -9.00 16.52
CA ALA A 265 -1.43 -8.44 17.57
C ALA A 265 -1.24 -6.92 17.42
N VAL A 266 -1.22 -6.38 16.20
CA VAL A 266 -1.08 -4.94 15.92
C VAL A 266 -2.31 -4.14 16.38
N VAL A 267 -3.50 -4.71 16.28
CA VAL A 267 -4.76 -4.03 16.67
C VAL A 267 -5.18 -4.30 18.12
N ASN A 268 -4.46 -5.18 18.83
CA ASN A 268 -4.71 -5.44 20.24
C ASN A 268 -3.80 -4.56 21.11
N PRO A 269 -4.32 -3.48 21.72
CA PRO A 269 -3.51 -2.52 22.48
C PRO A 269 -2.77 -3.13 23.67
N ASP A 270 -3.29 -4.22 24.24
CA ASP A 270 -2.70 -4.90 25.39
C ASP A 270 -1.63 -5.93 24.98
N HIS A 271 -1.38 -6.12 23.69
CA HIS A 271 -0.43 -7.13 23.22
C HIS A 271 1.02 -6.67 23.41
N PRO A 272 1.92 -7.53 23.93
CA PRO A 272 3.33 -7.17 24.17
C PRO A 272 4.12 -6.81 22.90
N TYR A 273 3.56 -7.09 21.73
CA TYR A 273 4.06 -6.62 20.42
C TYR A 273 4.35 -5.13 20.42
N HIS A 274 3.50 -4.32 21.06
CA HIS A 274 3.66 -2.87 21.07
C HIS A 274 4.95 -2.43 21.78
N LEU A 275 5.46 -3.18 22.76
CA LEU A 275 6.75 -2.87 23.39
C LEU A 275 7.90 -2.98 22.38
N LEU A 276 7.90 -4.06 21.60
CA LEU A 276 8.89 -4.26 20.54
C LEU A 276 8.72 -3.23 19.41
N ALA A 277 7.48 -3.05 18.93
CA ALA A 277 7.18 -2.16 17.81
C ALA A 277 7.51 -0.70 18.15
N ASN A 278 7.11 -0.20 19.32
CA ASN A 278 7.42 1.16 19.75
C ASN A 278 8.93 1.37 19.92
N SER A 279 9.65 0.36 20.43
CA SER A 279 11.11 0.42 20.52
C SER A 279 11.75 0.51 19.13
N LEU A 280 11.26 -0.27 18.16
CA LEU A 280 11.74 -0.23 16.78
C LEU A 280 11.45 1.11 16.10
N VAL A 281 10.27 1.72 16.33
CA VAL A 281 9.97 3.08 15.85
C VAL A 281 10.94 4.10 16.44
N TRP A 282 11.18 4.04 17.76
CA TRP A 282 12.11 4.96 18.42
C TRP A 282 13.54 4.85 17.88
N VAL A 283 13.99 3.62 17.58
CA VAL A 283 15.31 3.37 16.97
C VAL A 283 15.34 3.88 15.52
N SER A 284 14.29 3.60 14.75
CA SER A 284 14.23 3.93 13.32
C SER A 284 14.19 5.43 13.07
N GLU A 285 13.53 6.20 13.93
CA GLU A 285 13.55 7.68 13.92
C GLU A 285 14.95 8.28 14.16
N ARG A 286 15.84 7.54 14.82
CA ARG A 286 17.23 7.96 15.09
C ARG A 286 18.22 7.43 14.06
N TYR A 287 17.73 6.75 13.01
CA TYR A 287 18.58 6.22 11.97
C TYR A 287 19.30 7.36 11.23
N PRO A 288 20.64 7.35 11.14
CA PRO A 288 21.37 8.45 10.53
C PRO A 288 21.00 8.64 9.05
N ARG A 289 20.52 9.84 8.68
CA ARG A 289 20.12 10.17 7.30
C ARG A 289 21.21 9.90 6.26
N ARG A 290 22.48 9.97 6.66
CA ARG A 290 23.65 9.72 5.80
C ARG A 290 23.83 8.25 5.40
N LEU A 291 23.21 7.32 6.12
CA LEU A 291 23.27 5.88 5.84
C LEU A 291 22.14 5.41 4.93
N LEU A 292 21.11 6.24 4.73
CA LEU A 292 20.02 5.94 3.82
C LEU A 292 20.54 5.99 2.38
N ARG A 293 20.21 4.96 1.60
CA ARG A 293 20.52 4.92 0.17
C ARG A 293 19.79 6.04 -0.60
N PRO A 294 20.28 6.40 -1.80
CA PRO A 294 19.56 7.29 -2.71
C PRO A 294 18.16 6.76 -3.03
N ILE A 295 17.23 7.66 -3.34
CA ILE A 295 15.89 7.29 -3.78
C ILE A 295 16.01 6.44 -5.06
N PRO A 296 15.38 5.25 -5.11
CA PRO A 296 15.45 4.37 -6.28
C PRO A 296 14.95 5.03 -7.58
N SER A 297 15.44 4.56 -8.72
CA SER A 297 15.16 5.21 -10.01
C SER A 297 13.70 5.12 -10.46
N TRP A 298 12.99 4.06 -10.06
CA TRP A 298 11.57 3.86 -10.37
C TRP A 298 10.64 4.88 -9.68
N PHE A 299 11.16 5.73 -8.80
CA PHE A 299 10.43 6.88 -8.26
C PHE A 299 10.50 8.14 -9.12
N LYS A 300 11.44 8.22 -10.07
CA LYS A 300 11.65 9.42 -10.90
C LYS A 300 10.56 9.63 -11.95
N GLU A 301 9.64 8.68 -12.07
CA GLU A 301 8.51 8.71 -13.02
C GLU A 301 7.27 9.40 -12.43
N LEU A 302 7.30 9.76 -11.13
CA LEU A 302 6.23 10.50 -10.46
C LEU A 302 6.13 11.94 -11.00
N THR A 303 4.91 12.36 -11.31
CA THR A 303 4.62 13.72 -11.74
C THR A 303 3.28 14.20 -11.20
N HIS A 304 3.24 15.47 -10.80
CA HIS A 304 2.00 16.16 -10.43
C HIS A 304 1.29 16.75 -11.66
N GLU A 305 1.92 16.72 -12.83
CA GLU A 305 1.34 17.25 -14.05
C GLU A 305 0.20 16.34 -14.51
N PRO A 306 -1.03 16.87 -14.67
CA PRO A 306 -2.11 16.12 -15.28
C PRO A 306 -1.85 16.02 -16.80
N ALA A 307 -0.91 15.16 -17.18
CA ALA A 307 -0.67 14.79 -18.56
C ALA A 307 -1.59 13.61 -18.97
N ALA A 308 -1.88 13.54 -20.26
CA ALA A 308 -2.73 12.51 -20.88
C ALA A 308 -2.09 11.12 -20.90
#